data_AF-A0A947L8D3-F1
#
_entry.id   AF-A0A947L8D3-F1
#
_cell.length_a   1.000
_cell.length_b   1.000
_cell.length_c   1.000
_cell.angle_alpha   90.00
_cell.angle_beta   90.00
_cell.angle_gamma   90.00
#
_symmetry.space_group_name_H-M   'P 1'
#
loop_
_entity.id
_entity.type
_entity.pdbx_description
1 polymer ?
#
loop_
_entity_poly.entity_id
_entity_poly.type
_entity_poly.pdbx_seq_one_letter_code
_entity_poly.pdbx_strand_id
1 'polypeptide(L)'
;MRIPIPNSQRGFTLIEMILVIVTMGVIGTAVSVFMRSPVDAYFDSVQRAGLTDTADTAVRRMARDIRKALPNSVRNPSNQCIEFIPTKTGGRYRSTAGSTGGADFLNFAAADISFNMLGLNSALPTEQQIATGDVIAVYNLGIPGSDAYAGSNTSTVTGVVDGANEATISIASRQFPLPSGSSRFHVIPGNERIVSFVCTNGNLFRNANYTYPASMDAATACPTTGGTLMASNVTCSLVYSGTDLQRNGLIQMNLTASDPGTGESVRLYHEVHVDNAP
;
A
#
# COMPACT_ATOMS: atom_id res chain seq x y z
N MET A 1 16.44 47.36 70.89
CA MET A 1 16.87 48.49 70.06
C MET A 1 17.06 48.03 68.63
N ARG A 2 16.11 48.35 67.74
CA ARG A 2 16.32 48.44 66.29
C ARG A 2 15.27 49.40 65.75
N ILE A 3 15.70 50.60 65.39
CA ILE A 3 14.84 51.67 64.88
C ILE A 3 14.54 51.36 63.40
N PRO A 4 13.27 51.27 62.97
CA PRO A 4 12.95 51.12 61.55
C PRO A 4 13.19 52.47 60.86
N ILE A 5 13.99 52.45 59.78
CA ILE A 5 14.24 53.62 58.95
C ILE A 5 13.00 53.85 58.06
N PRO A 6 12.44 55.07 57.97
CA PRO A 6 11.33 55.33 57.07
C PRO A 6 11.79 55.21 55.62
N ASN A 7 11.22 54.27 54.87
CA ASN A 7 11.36 54.23 53.43
C ASN A 7 10.60 55.41 52.82
N SER A 8 11.33 56.42 52.33
CA SER A 8 10.77 57.46 51.47
C SER A 8 10.32 56.80 50.16
N GLN A 9 9.02 56.64 49.98
CA GLN A 9 8.46 56.31 48.67
C GLN A 9 8.66 57.52 47.75
N ARG A 10 9.63 57.42 46.84
CA ARG A 10 9.80 58.38 45.75
C ARG A 10 8.78 58.08 44.67
N GLY A 11 7.89 59.02 44.37
CA GLY A 11 6.95 58.92 43.26
C GLY A 11 7.64 59.18 41.91
N PHE A 12 7.09 58.61 40.83
CA PHE A 12 7.54 58.83 39.45
C PHE A 12 7.08 60.19 38.93
N THR A 13 7.90 60.83 38.09
CA THR A 13 7.52 62.11 37.46
C THR A 13 6.70 61.88 36.18
N LEU A 14 5.86 62.85 35.81
CA LEU A 14 5.04 62.76 34.58
C LEU A 14 5.92 62.60 33.33
N ILE A 15 7.08 63.25 33.30
CA ILE A 15 8.02 63.14 32.18
C ILE A 15 8.66 61.74 32.10
N GLU A 16 8.91 61.11 33.24
CA GLU A 16 9.44 59.75 33.32
C GLU A 16 8.42 58.72 32.80
N MET A 17 7.13 58.89 33.13
CA MET A 17 6.06 58.06 32.56
C MET A 17 5.92 58.23 31.04
N ILE A 18 6.01 59.46 30.52
CA ILE A 18 5.95 59.70 29.07
C ILE A 18 7.13 59.02 28.36
N LEU A 19 8.34 59.15 28.91
CA LEU A 19 9.53 58.56 28.32
C LEU A 19 9.46 57.03 28.30
N VAL A 20 8.91 56.40 29.35
CA VAL A 20 8.69 54.94 29.40
C VAL A 20 7.69 54.49 28.32
N ILE A 21 6.55 55.16 28.19
CA ILE A 21 5.53 54.75 27.20
C ILE A 21 6.06 54.90 25.77
N VAL A 22 6.76 55.99 25.46
CA VAL A 22 7.36 56.22 24.13
C VAL A 22 8.44 55.19 23.82
N THR A 23 9.34 54.92 24.76
CA THR A 23 10.42 53.93 24.57
C THR A 23 9.87 52.51 24.43
N MET A 24 8.86 52.12 25.23
CA MET A 24 8.16 50.85 25.06
C MET A 24 7.47 50.74 23.70
N GLY A 25 6.88 51.81 23.18
CA GLY A 25 6.27 51.83 21.84
C GLY A 25 7.29 51.58 20.74
N VAL A 26 8.44 52.27 20.78
CA VAL A 26 9.52 52.10 19.78
C VAL A 26 10.11 50.70 19.84
N ILE A 27 10.42 50.20 21.05
CA ILE A 27 10.96 48.84 21.21
C ILE A 27 9.94 47.79 20.79
N GLY A 28 8.66 47.95 21.18
CA GLY A 28 7.60 47.02 20.85
C GLY A 28 7.37 46.88 19.34
N THR A 29 7.42 47.99 18.60
CA THR A 29 7.33 48.00 17.14
C THR A 29 8.56 47.41 16.46
N ALA A 30 9.77 47.65 16.99
CA ALA A 30 10.96 46.99 16.48
C ALA A 30 10.90 45.47 16.68
N VAL A 31 10.53 45.00 17.87
CA VAL A 31 10.44 43.57 18.21
C VAL A 31 9.37 42.86 17.36
N SER A 32 8.22 43.49 17.11
CA SER A 32 7.14 42.86 16.33
C SER A 32 7.55 42.56 14.89
N VAL A 33 8.34 43.43 14.25
CA VAL A 33 8.89 43.20 12.91
C VAL A 33 9.84 41.99 12.91
N PHE A 34 10.70 41.89 13.92
CA PHE A 34 11.65 40.77 14.03
C PHE A 34 10.98 39.44 14.42
N MET A 35 9.88 39.47 15.18
CA MET A 35 9.14 38.26 15.56
C MET A 35 8.29 37.66 14.45
N ARG A 36 7.86 38.48 13.47
CA ARG A 36 7.01 38.00 12.37
C ARG A 36 7.68 36.89 11.55
N SER A 37 8.94 37.09 11.17
CA SER A 37 9.65 36.12 10.31
C SER A 37 9.84 34.73 10.95
N PRO A 38 10.28 34.60 12.22
CA PRO A 38 10.32 33.31 12.91
C PRO A 38 8.97 32.62 13.05
N VAL A 39 7.89 33.40 13.25
CA VAL A 39 6.53 32.87 13.37
C VAL A 39 6.03 32.35 12.02
N ASP A 40 6.19 33.13 10.95
CA ASP A 40 5.82 32.72 9.59
C ASP A 40 6.62 31.46 9.17
N ALA A 41 7.93 31.44 9.41
CA ALA A 41 8.78 30.29 9.14
C ALA A 41 8.38 29.03 9.93
N TYR A 42 7.89 29.20 11.16
CA TYR A 42 7.35 28.09 11.95
C TYR A 42 6.10 27.49 11.29
N PHE A 43 5.15 28.33 10.86
CA PHE A 43 3.94 27.85 10.20
C PHE A 43 4.23 27.20 8.84
N ASP A 44 5.12 27.78 8.03
CA ASP A 44 5.58 27.18 6.77
C ASP A 44 6.22 25.80 7.02
N SER A 45 7.05 25.67 8.07
CA SER A 45 7.64 24.38 8.42
C SER A 45 6.60 23.34 8.84
N VAL A 46 5.56 23.74 9.57
CA VAL A 46 4.48 22.84 10.00
C VAL A 46 3.65 22.39 8.79
N GLN A 47 3.34 23.30 7.88
CA GLN A 47 2.58 23.01 6.67
C GLN A 47 3.32 22.01 5.77
N ARG A 48 4.60 22.27 5.49
CA ARG A 48 5.47 21.37 4.73
C ARG A 48 5.56 19.98 5.38
N ALA A 49 5.66 19.93 6.71
CA ALA A 49 5.68 18.66 7.43
C ALA A 49 4.39 17.86 7.23
N GLY A 50 3.22 18.52 7.27
CA GLY A 50 1.92 17.89 7.02
C GLY A 50 1.77 17.34 5.60
N LEU A 51 2.21 18.10 4.58
CA LEU A 51 2.22 17.63 3.18
C LEU A 51 3.14 16.41 3.01
N THR A 52 4.31 16.44 3.64
CA THR A 52 5.29 15.35 3.59
C THR A 52 4.74 14.07 4.25
N ASP A 53 4.13 14.19 5.43
CA ASP A 53 3.57 13.06 6.17
C ASP A 53 2.40 12.39 5.42
N THR A 54 1.53 13.21 4.81
CA THR A 54 0.45 12.71 3.95
C THR A 54 0.99 11.91 2.76
N ALA A 55 2.02 12.45 2.08
CA ALA A 55 2.63 11.79 0.94
C ALA A 55 3.36 10.49 1.33
N ASP A 56 4.14 10.51 2.43
CA ASP A 56 4.89 9.34 2.91
C ASP A 56 3.95 8.23 3.40
N THR A 57 2.91 8.57 4.15
CA THR A 57 1.91 7.60 4.61
C THR A 57 1.20 6.93 3.44
N ALA A 58 0.79 7.70 2.43
CA ALA A 58 0.15 7.19 1.23
C ALA A 58 1.07 6.23 0.46
N VAL A 59 2.30 6.67 0.17
CA VAL A 59 3.28 5.88 -0.57
C VAL A 59 3.70 4.60 0.18
N ARG A 60 3.90 4.68 1.50
CA ARG A 60 4.21 3.48 2.31
C ARG A 60 3.06 2.48 2.32
N ARG A 61 1.82 2.94 2.34
CA ARG A 61 0.65 2.06 2.23
C ARG A 61 0.60 1.41 0.84
N MET A 62 0.78 2.17 -0.23
CA MET A 62 0.88 1.63 -1.59
C MET A 62 1.98 0.57 -1.69
N ALA A 63 3.18 0.87 -1.16
CA ALA A 63 4.31 -0.03 -1.18
C ALA A 63 4.06 -1.36 -0.45
N ARG A 64 3.34 -1.33 0.69
CA ARG A 64 2.98 -2.56 1.41
C ARG A 64 2.01 -3.43 0.63
N ASP A 65 1.03 -2.82 -0.04
CA ASP A 65 0.03 -3.57 -0.82
C ASP A 65 0.67 -4.13 -2.11
N ILE A 66 1.48 -3.32 -2.79
CA ILE A 66 2.20 -3.70 -4.02
C ILE A 66 3.16 -4.87 -3.78
N ARG A 67 3.87 -4.91 -2.64
CA ARG A 67 4.76 -6.03 -2.30
C ARG A 67 4.03 -7.37 -2.18
N LYS A 68 2.70 -7.34 -2.02
CA LYS A 68 1.85 -8.53 -1.98
C LYS A 68 1.22 -8.84 -3.33
N ALA A 69 1.61 -8.18 -4.42
CA ALA A 69 1.11 -8.50 -5.75
C ALA A 69 1.45 -9.94 -6.11
N LEU A 70 0.49 -10.62 -6.74
CA LEU A 70 0.71 -11.92 -7.36
C LEU A 70 1.78 -11.75 -8.44
N PRO A 71 2.75 -12.66 -8.56
CA PRO A 71 3.77 -12.61 -9.60
C PRO A 71 3.16 -12.43 -10.98
N ASN A 72 3.72 -11.52 -11.79
CA ASN A 72 3.22 -11.19 -13.14
C ASN A 72 1.76 -10.75 -13.18
N SER A 73 1.25 -10.12 -12.11
CA SER A 73 -0.12 -9.57 -12.07
C SER A 73 -0.21 -8.04 -12.15
N VAL A 74 0.93 -7.35 -11.99
CA VAL A 74 0.98 -5.89 -12.03
C VAL A 74 0.76 -5.38 -13.44
N ARG A 75 -0.11 -4.39 -13.58
CA ARG A 75 -0.37 -3.67 -14.82
C ARG A 75 -0.37 -2.18 -14.58
N ASN A 76 0.04 -1.44 -15.59
CA ASN A 76 0.08 0.01 -15.58
C ASN A 76 -0.67 0.53 -16.80
N PRO A 77 -2.01 0.67 -16.73
CA PRO A 77 -2.81 1.15 -17.85
C PRO A 77 -2.48 2.60 -18.24
N SER A 78 -2.00 3.40 -17.29
CA SER A 78 -1.55 4.77 -17.51
C SER A 78 -0.63 5.24 -16.38
N ASN A 79 0.12 6.32 -16.60
CA ASN A 79 0.97 6.89 -15.55
C ASN A 79 0.21 7.39 -14.31
N GLN A 80 -1.12 7.42 -14.32
CA GLN A 80 -1.93 7.79 -13.16
C GLN A 80 -2.59 6.59 -12.50
N CYS A 81 -2.37 5.38 -13.03
CA CYS A 81 -2.90 4.18 -12.43
C CYS A 81 -1.98 2.96 -12.51
N ILE A 82 -1.95 2.23 -11.41
CA ILE A 82 -1.45 0.87 -11.36
C ILE A 82 -2.51 -0.07 -10.77
N GLU A 83 -2.62 -1.27 -11.32
CA GLU A 83 -3.48 -2.33 -10.80
C GLU A 83 -2.72 -3.65 -10.65
N PHE A 84 -3.17 -4.50 -9.74
CA PHE A 84 -2.59 -5.83 -9.52
C PHE A 84 -3.57 -6.74 -8.80
N ILE A 85 -3.27 -8.04 -8.82
CA ILE A 85 -3.97 -9.04 -8.01
C ILE A 85 -3.22 -9.17 -6.69
N PRO A 86 -3.81 -8.88 -5.53
CA PRO A 86 -3.13 -9.07 -4.26
C PRO A 86 -3.09 -10.56 -3.87
N THR A 87 -2.12 -10.90 -3.04
CA THR A 87 -2.02 -12.19 -2.37
C THR A 87 -2.02 -11.98 -0.87
N LYS A 88 -2.62 -12.90 -0.12
CA LYS A 88 -2.53 -12.89 1.34
C LYS A 88 -1.50 -13.88 1.88
N THR A 89 -1.28 -14.97 1.16
CA THR A 89 -0.29 -16.01 1.50
C THR A 89 0.10 -16.79 0.25
N GLY A 90 1.01 -17.75 0.41
CA GLY A 90 1.37 -18.75 -0.57
C GLY A 90 1.90 -19.99 0.13
N GLY A 91 2.06 -21.07 -0.62
CA GLY A 91 2.50 -22.34 -0.06
C GLY A 91 3.18 -23.21 -1.10
N ARG A 92 3.69 -24.35 -0.64
CA ARG A 92 4.17 -25.41 -1.54
C ARG A 92 3.13 -26.51 -1.57
N TYR A 93 2.68 -26.87 -2.77
CA TYR A 93 1.84 -28.05 -2.93
C TYR A 93 2.73 -29.30 -3.01
N ARG A 94 2.18 -30.43 -2.62
CA ARG A 94 2.80 -31.73 -2.79
C ARG A 94 2.82 -32.10 -4.28
N SER A 95 4.01 -32.38 -4.81
CA SER A 95 4.22 -32.68 -6.24
C SER A 95 4.30 -34.18 -6.55
N THR A 96 4.41 -35.02 -5.54
CA THR A 96 4.48 -36.48 -5.68
C THR A 96 3.56 -37.16 -4.69
N ALA A 97 2.92 -38.26 -5.13
CA ALA A 97 2.13 -39.11 -4.26
C ALA A 97 2.98 -39.61 -3.08
N GLY A 98 2.46 -39.48 -1.86
CA GLY A 98 3.12 -40.06 -0.68
C GLY A 98 2.86 -41.56 -0.57
N SER A 99 3.70 -42.25 0.20
CA SER A 99 3.57 -43.69 0.48
C SER A 99 2.48 -44.03 1.51
N THR A 100 1.86 -43.03 2.13
CA THR A 100 0.80 -43.17 3.14
C THR A 100 -0.49 -42.53 2.63
N GLY A 101 -1.63 -43.21 2.84
CA GLY A 101 -2.94 -42.69 2.46
C GLY A 101 -3.22 -41.37 3.18
N GLY A 102 -3.36 -40.29 2.42
CA GLY A 102 -3.51 -38.93 2.94
C GLY A 102 -2.55 -37.90 2.32
N ALA A 103 -1.61 -38.34 1.47
CA ALA A 103 -0.69 -37.47 0.73
C ALA A 103 -1.14 -37.27 -0.73
N ASP A 104 -2.09 -36.36 -0.93
CA ASP A 104 -2.65 -35.96 -2.21
C ASP A 104 -1.75 -34.94 -2.92
N PHE A 105 -1.37 -35.23 -4.16
CA PHE A 105 -0.51 -34.37 -4.96
C PHE A 105 -1.35 -33.61 -5.98
N LEU A 106 -0.96 -32.38 -6.31
CA LEU A 106 -1.68 -31.61 -7.31
C LEU A 106 -1.50 -32.20 -8.70
N ASN A 107 -2.59 -32.64 -9.32
CA ASN A 107 -2.59 -33.25 -10.65
C ASN A 107 -2.75 -32.20 -11.75
N PHE A 108 -1.81 -32.19 -12.70
CA PHE A 108 -1.80 -31.29 -13.86
C PHE A 108 -2.28 -31.99 -15.16
N ALA A 109 -2.37 -33.32 -15.15
CA ALA A 109 -2.79 -34.12 -16.31
C ALA A 109 -4.32 -34.29 -16.42
N ALA A 110 -5.06 -34.02 -15.33
CA ALA A 110 -6.50 -34.09 -15.27
C ALA A 110 -7.06 -32.99 -14.37
N ALA A 111 -8.38 -32.81 -14.38
CA ALA A 111 -9.02 -31.93 -13.41
C ALA A 111 -8.88 -32.49 -12.00
N ASP A 112 -8.47 -31.62 -11.08
CA ASP A 112 -8.28 -31.94 -9.68
C ASP A 112 -9.28 -31.18 -8.80
N ILE A 113 -9.60 -31.73 -7.64
CA ILE A 113 -10.53 -31.17 -6.66
C ILE A 113 -9.87 -30.90 -5.31
N SER A 114 -8.67 -31.43 -5.07
CA SER A 114 -7.92 -31.19 -3.85
C SER A 114 -6.43 -31.37 -4.07
N PHE A 115 -5.62 -30.86 -3.14
CA PHE A 115 -4.21 -31.19 -3.04
C PHE A 115 -3.71 -30.91 -1.63
N ASN A 116 -2.60 -31.51 -1.22
CA ASN A 116 -1.94 -31.17 0.03
C ASN A 116 -0.97 -29.99 -0.13
N MET A 117 -1.07 -29.02 0.78
CA MET A 117 -0.04 -28.04 1.06
C MET A 117 0.93 -28.59 2.11
N LEU A 118 2.22 -28.38 1.88
CA LEU A 118 3.27 -28.67 2.86
C LEU A 118 3.18 -27.64 4.01
N GLY A 119 2.88 -28.12 5.21
CA GLY A 119 2.61 -27.29 6.38
C GLY A 119 1.12 -27.22 6.74
N LEU A 120 0.84 -26.72 7.95
CA LEU A 120 -0.52 -26.61 8.49
C LEU A 120 -1.09 -25.22 8.24
N ASN A 121 -2.36 -25.14 7.86
CA ASN A 121 -3.06 -23.88 7.68
C ASN A 121 -3.25 -23.17 9.03
N SER A 122 -3.60 -23.91 10.09
CA SER A 122 -3.74 -23.36 11.45
C SER A 122 -2.46 -22.76 12.04
N ALA A 123 -1.28 -23.14 11.53
CA ALA A 123 0.00 -22.59 11.96
C ALA A 123 0.29 -21.20 11.36
N LEU A 124 -0.45 -20.79 10.31
CA LEU A 124 -0.34 -19.46 9.74
C LEU A 124 -1.03 -18.43 10.64
N PRO A 125 -0.55 -17.17 10.67
CA PRO A 125 -1.28 -16.06 11.28
C PRO A 125 -2.71 -15.97 10.72
N THR A 126 -3.69 -15.60 11.55
CA THR A 126 -5.12 -15.62 11.18
C THR A 126 -5.44 -14.91 9.86
N GLU A 127 -4.78 -13.78 9.58
CA GLU A 127 -4.98 -13.01 8.33
C GLU A 127 -4.43 -13.72 7.08
N GLN A 128 -3.49 -14.66 7.26
CA GLN A 128 -2.84 -15.44 6.20
C GLN A 128 -3.46 -16.83 6.04
N GLN A 129 -4.30 -17.27 6.97
CA GLN A 129 -4.96 -18.57 6.88
C GLN A 129 -5.83 -18.63 5.63
N ILE A 130 -5.71 -19.73 4.90
CA ILE A 130 -6.55 -20.05 3.74
C ILE A 130 -7.93 -20.43 4.25
N ALA A 131 -8.96 -19.87 3.61
CA ALA A 131 -10.35 -20.07 3.96
C ALA A 131 -11.19 -20.31 2.69
N THR A 132 -12.37 -20.89 2.87
CA THR A 132 -13.35 -21.06 1.79
C THR A 132 -13.67 -19.71 1.14
N GLY A 133 -13.71 -19.69 -0.19
CA GLY A 133 -13.93 -18.48 -0.99
C GLY A 133 -12.65 -17.77 -1.44
N ASP A 134 -11.50 -18.09 -0.86
CA ASP A 134 -10.20 -17.68 -1.43
C ASP A 134 -9.95 -18.32 -2.77
N VAL A 135 -8.96 -17.81 -3.50
CA VAL A 135 -8.62 -18.31 -4.83
C VAL A 135 -7.16 -18.71 -4.87
N ILE A 136 -6.91 -19.97 -5.21
CA ILE A 136 -5.56 -20.48 -5.47
C ILE A 136 -5.15 -20.08 -6.88
N ALA A 137 -3.96 -19.52 -7.01
CA ALA A 137 -3.29 -19.29 -8.29
C ALA A 137 -2.03 -20.16 -8.36
N VAL A 138 -1.90 -20.95 -9.42
CA VAL A 138 -0.72 -21.80 -9.65
C VAL A 138 0.03 -21.27 -10.87
N TYR A 139 1.32 -21.01 -10.69
CA TYR A 139 2.25 -20.64 -11.75
C TYR A 139 1.77 -19.48 -12.66
N ASN A 140 1.47 -18.32 -12.07
CA ASN A 140 1.01 -17.14 -12.83
C ASN A 140 2.13 -16.51 -13.66
N LEU A 141 2.04 -16.68 -14.98
CA LEU A 141 3.02 -16.17 -15.93
C LEU A 141 2.56 -14.87 -16.60
N GLY A 142 1.28 -14.50 -16.49
CA GLY A 142 0.73 -13.31 -17.13
C GLY A 142 0.58 -13.46 -18.65
N ILE A 143 0.63 -14.69 -19.18
CA ILE A 143 0.49 -14.99 -20.61
C ILE A 143 -0.79 -15.80 -20.87
N PRO A 144 -1.30 -15.82 -22.13
CA PRO A 144 -2.42 -16.67 -22.49
C PRO A 144 -2.21 -18.13 -22.08
N GLY A 145 -3.18 -18.69 -21.36
CA GLY A 145 -3.12 -20.05 -20.83
C GLY A 145 -2.49 -20.19 -19.44
N SER A 146 -1.83 -19.16 -18.90
CA SER A 146 -1.40 -19.11 -17.48
C SER A 146 -1.46 -17.69 -16.92
N ASP A 147 -2.65 -17.11 -17.01
CA ASP A 147 -3.03 -15.77 -16.52
C ASP A 147 -4.22 -15.86 -15.56
N ALA A 148 -4.02 -15.32 -14.35
CA ALA A 148 -4.99 -15.30 -13.27
C ALA A 148 -6.18 -14.38 -13.57
N TYR A 149 -5.98 -13.35 -14.38
CA TYR A 149 -7.05 -12.47 -14.82
C TYR A 149 -8.03 -13.14 -15.78
N ALA A 150 -7.51 -14.00 -16.65
CA ALA A 150 -8.33 -14.87 -17.49
C ALA A 150 -8.94 -16.06 -16.73
N GLY A 151 -8.61 -16.23 -15.44
CA GLY A 151 -9.03 -17.38 -14.65
C GLY A 151 -8.48 -18.72 -15.16
N SER A 152 -7.37 -18.68 -15.93
CA SER A 152 -6.84 -19.84 -16.65
C SER A 152 -5.97 -20.76 -15.78
N ASN A 153 -5.45 -20.23 -14.68
CA ASN A 153 -4.60 -20.93 -13.72
C ASN A 153 -5.04 -20.69 -12.28
N THR A 154 -6.33 -20.39 -12.08
CA THR A 154 -6.91 -20.16 -10.76
C THR A 154 -8.07 -21.10 -10.45
N SER A 155 -8.26 -21.41 -9.17
CA SER A 155 -9.43 -22.13 -8.68
C SER A 155 -9.87 -21.63 -7.31
N THR A 156 -11.17 -21.66 -7.04
CA THR A 156 -11.73 -21.21 -5.76
C THR A 156 -11.60 -22.31 -4.71
N VAL A 157 -11.16 -21.95 -3.51
CA VAL A 157 -11.07 -22.84 -2.35
C VAL A 157 -12.49 -23.14 -1.83
N THR A 158 -12.80 -24.43 -1.71
CA THR A 158 -14.09 -24.93 -1.20
C THR A 158 -13.98 -25.41 0.25
N GLY A 159 -12.78 -25.76 0.71
CA GLY A 159 -12.52 -26.17 2.09
C GLY A 159 -11.04 -26.32 2.39
N VAL A 160 -10.69 -26.28 3.68
CA VAL A 160 -9.33 -26.50 4.17
C VAL A 160 -9.40 -27.39 5.41
N VAL A 161 -8.63 -28.49 5.41
CA VAL A 161 -8.57 -29.43 6.53
C VAL A 161 -7.10 -29.68 6.87
N ASP A 162 -6.73 -29.41 8.12
CA ASP A 162 -5.39 -29.74 8.62
C ASP A 162 -5.30 -31.24 8.92
N GLY A 163 -4.27 -31.88 8.36
CA GLY A 163 -3.81 -33.21 8.74
C GLY A 163 -2.72 -33.14 9.82
N ALA A 164 -1.88 -34.18 9.89
CA ALA A 164 -0.81 -34.23 10.89
C ALA A 164 0.33 -33.23 10.64
N ASN A 165 0.77 -33.10 9.37
CA ASN A 165 1.88 -32.23 8.97
C ASN A 165 1.59 -31.39 7.72
N GLU A 166 0.43 -31.61 7.10
CA GLU A 166 0.03 -31.02 5.82
C GLU A 166 -1.44 -30.64 5.89
N ALA A 167 -1.80 -29.57 5.19
CA ALA A 167 -3.19 -29.15 5.05
C ALA A 167 -3.72 -29.62 3.69
N THR A 168 -4.86 -30.30 3.68
CA THR A 168 -5.61 -30.59 2.45
C THR A 168 -6.41 -29.35 2.06
N ILE A 169 -6.14 -28.83 0.87
CA ILE A 169 -6.88 -27.72 0.27
C ILE A 169 -7.84 -28.30 -0.76
N SER A 170 -9.14 -28.17 -0.49
CA SER A 170 -10.20 -28.50 -1.46
C SER A 170 -10.48 -27.29 -2.34
N ILE A 171 -10.62 -27.51 -3.64
CA ILE A 171 -10.86 -26.47 -4.65
C ILE A 171 -12.04 -26.85 -5.55
N ALA A 172 -12.56 -25.87 -6.28
CA ALA A 172 -13.42 -26.16 -7.42
C ALA A 172 -12.63 -26.96 -8.47
N SER A 173 -13.30 -27.91 -9.12
CA SER A 173 -12.69 -28.79 -10.13
C SER A 173 -11.87 -28.00 -11.15
N ARG A 174 -10.56 -28.21 -11.18
CA ARG A 174 -9.64 -27.46 -12.04
C ARG A 174 -8.50 -28.33 -12.53
N GLN A 175 -8.28 -28.33 -13.84
CA GLN A 175 -6.99 -28.71 -14.40
C GLN A 175 -6.13 -27.46 -14.49
N PHE A 176 -5.10 -27.38 -13.65
CA PHE A 176 -4.11 -26.30 -13.79
C PHE A 176 -3.25 -26.56 -15.03
N PRO A 177 -2.93 -25.52 -15.80
CA PRO A 177 -2.30 -25.68 -17.11
C PRO A 177 -0.84 -26.13 -17.00
N LEU A 178 -0.12 -25.65 -15.98
CA LEU A 178 1.31 -25.82 -15.84
C LEU A 178 1.71 -25.95 -14.36
N PRO A 179 2.62 -26.88 -14.02
CA PRO A 179 3.19 -26.95 -12.68
C PRO A 179 4.22 -25.84 -12.44
N SER A 180 4.26 -25.31 -11.22
CA SER A 180 5.35 -24.42 -10.78
C SER A 180 6.63 -25.24 -10.58
N GLY A 181 7.76 -24.74 -11.11
CA GLY A 181 9.06 -25.41 -11.01
C GLY A 181 9.56 -25.63 -9.57
N SER A 182 9.03 -24.88 -8.60
CA SER A 182 9.34 -25.06 -7.17
C SER A 182 8.16 -25.62 -6.35
N SER A 183 7.12 -26.07 -7.05
CA SER A 183 5.85 -26.56 -6.52
C SER A 183 5.13 -25.53 -5.65
N ARG A 184 5.15 -24.25 -6.06
CA ARG A 184 4.51 -23.14 -5.35
C ARG A 184 3.11 -22.83 -5.87
N PHE A 185 2.27 -22.34 -4.97
CA PHE A 185 1.02 -21.69 -5.29
C PHE A 185 0.86 -20.43 -4.44
N HIS A 186 -0.01 -19.54 -4.90
CA HIS A 186 -0.34 -18.28 -4.22
C HIS A 186 -1.83 -18.26 -3.89
N VAL A 187 -2.19 -17.50 -2.86
CA VAL A 187 -3.57 -17.38 -2.38
C VAL A 187 -4.02 -15.94 -2.53
N ILE A 188 -4.97 -15.74 -3.43
CA ILE A 188 -5.67 -14.48 -3.65
C ILE A 188 -6.85 -14.45 -2.66
N PRO A 189 -6.95 -13.41 -1.81
CA PRO A 189 -8.03 -13.32 -0.85
C PRO A 189 -9.40 -13.20 -1.54
N GLY A 190 -10.38 -13.98 -1.09
CA GLY A 190 -11.71 -14.02 -1.71
C GLY A 190 -12.47 -12.69 -1.66
N ASN A 191 -12.21 -11.89 -0.63
CA ASN A 191 -12.81 -10.58 -0.41
C ASN A 191 -12.02 -9.41 -1.02
N GLU A 192 -10.87 -9.66 -1.64
CA GLU A 192 -10.04 -8.63 -2.26
C GLU A 192 -9.29 -9.19 -3.47
N ARG A 193 -9.98 -9.35 -4.60
CA ARG A 193 -9.42 -10.10 -5.74
C ARG A 193 -8.56 -9.27 -6.68
N ILE A 194 -8.74 -7.95 -6.66
CA ILE A 194 -8.03 -6.97 -7.49
C ILE A 194 -7.93 -5.65 -6.72
N VAL A 195 -6.78 -4.98 -6.82
CA VAL A 195 -6.51 -3.69 -6.21
C VAL A 195 -5.96 -2.75 -7.27
N SER A 196 -6.41 -1.49 -7.25
CA SER A 196 -5.79 -0.42 -8.03
C SER A 196 -5.56 0.83 -7.21
N PHE A 197 -4.52 1.56 -7.59
CA PHE A 197 -4.27 2.92 -7.13
C PHE A 197 -4.42 3.87 -8.30
N VAL A 198 -5.30 4.86 -8.16
CA VAL A 198 -5.59 5.83 -9.22
C VAL A 198 -5.46 7.25 -8.68
N CYS A 199 -4.77 8.10 -9.44
CA CYS A 199 -4.78 9.54 -9.22
C CYS A 199 -5.78 10.20 -10.16
N THR A 200 -6.82 10.79 -9.60
CA THR A 200 -7.86 11.48 -10.36
C THR A 200 -8.38 12.67 -9.57
N ASN A 201 -8.67 13.77 -10.28
CA ASN A 201 -9.21 15.00 -9.69
C ASN A 201 -8.41 15.53 -8.49
N GLY A 202 -7.07 15.44 -8.55
CA GLY A 202 -6.19 15.89 -7.48
C GLY A 202 -6.23 15.03 -6.21
N ASN A 203 -6.71 13.79 -6.29
CA ASN A 203 -6.78 12.87 -5.16
C ASN A 203 -6.21 11.50 -5.56
N LEU A 204 -5.64 10.80 -4.58
CA LEU A 204 -5.20 9.42 -4.71
C LEU A 204 -6.25 8.51 -4.07
N PHE A 205 -6.77 7.57 -4.85
CA PHE A 205 -7.72 6.56 -4.41
C PHE A 205 -7.12 5.16 -4.48
N ARG A 206 -7.56 4.32 -3.56
CA ARG A 206 -7.39 2.87 -3.60
C ARG A 206 -8.72 2.21 -3.88
N ASN A 207 -8.82 1.49 -4.99
CA ASN A 207 -9.98 0.69 -5.33
C ASN A 207 -9.71 -0.78 -5.07
N ALA A 208 -10.76 -1.53 -4.76
CA ALA A 208 -10.72 -2.98 -4.61
C ALA A 208 -12.00 -3.60 -5.18
N ASN A 209 -11.92 -4.87 -5.60
CA ASN A 209 -13.09 -5.69 -6.01
C ASN A 209 -13.96 -5.10 -7.12
N TYR A 210 -13.35 -4.37 -8.05
CA TYR A 210 -14.02 -4.01 -9.29
C TYR A 210 -13.96 -5.16 -10.30
N THR A 211 -14.69 -5.01 -11.40
CA THR A 211 -14.81 -6.03 -12.45
C THR A 211 -13.43 -6.52 -12.92
N TYR A 212 -13.20 -7.84 -12.84
CA TYR A 212 -11.97 -8.47 -13.30
C TYR A 212 -11.80 -8.25 -14.81
N PRO A 213 -10.70 -7.65 -15.28
CA PRO A 213 -10.40 -7.62 -16.71
C PRO A 213 -10.12 -9.04 -17.21
N ALA A 214 -10.53 -9.33 -18.46
CA ALA A 214 -10.50 -10.68 -19.01
C ALA A 214 -9.09 -11.23 -19.29
N SER A 215 -8.06 -10.38 -19.39
CA SER A 215 -6.66 -10.78 -19.60
C SER A 215 -5.69 -9.66 -19.28
N MET A 216 -4.39 -9.99 -19.18
CA MET A 216 -3.25 -9.06 -19.01
C MET A 216 -3.29 -7.86 -19.96
N ASP A 217 -3.51 -8.13 -21.23
CA ASP A 217 -3.51 -7.12 -22.29
C ASP A 217 -4.80 -6.29 -22.35
N ALA A 218 -5.86 -6.71 -21.65
CA ALA A 218 -7.17 -6.05 -21.70
C ALA A 218 -7.30 -4.84 -20.75
N ALA A 219 -6.28 -4.54 -19.94
CA ALA A 219 -6.34 -3.41 -19.00
C ALA A 219 -6.35 -2.07 -19.73
N THR A 220 -7.53 -1.47 -19.89
CA THR A 220 -7.68 -0.20 -20.63
C THR A 220 -7.64 1.02 -19.70
N ALA A 221 -8.17 0.88 -18.48
CA ALA A 221 -8.17 1.93 -17.45
C ALA A 221 -8.51 1.34 -16.09
N CYS A 222 -8.09 2.03 -15.03
CA CYS A 222 -8.55 1.73 -13.67
C CYS A 222 -9.85 2.46 -13.35
N PRO A 223 -10.66 1.91 -12.42
CA PRO A 223 -11.84 2.61 -11.93
C PRO A 223 -11.44 3.92 -11.26
N THR A 224 -12.13 5.00 -11.64
CA THR A 224 -11.94 6.35 -11.08
C THR A 224 -13.00 6.72 -10.04
N THR A 225 -13.94 5.83 -9.76
CA THR A 225 -15.05 6.02 -8.82
C THR A 225 -15.17 4.85 -7.84
N GLY A 226 -15.70 5.10 -6.65
CA GLY A 226 -15.96 4.07 -5.63
C GLY A 226 -14.75 3.67 -4.76
N GLY A 227 -13.58 4.29 -4.98
CA GLY A 227 -12.38 4.04 -4.21
C GLY A 227 -12.36 4.68 -2.82
N THR A 228 -11.52 4.14 -1.94
CA THR A 228 -11.19 4.78 -0.66
C THR A 228 -10.16 5.88 -0.89
N LEU A 229 -10.45 7.09 -0.42
CA LEU A 229 -9.51 8.22 -0.46
C LEU A 229 -8.29 7.90 0.42
N MET A 230 -7.10 7.96 -0.18
CA MET A 230 -5.83 7.78 0.53
C MET A 230 -5.15 9.10 0.85
N ALA A 231 -5.18 10.04 -0.09
CA ALA A 231 -4.62 11.36 0.07
C ALA A 231 -5.37 12.35 -0.82
N SER A 232 -5.58 13.56 -0.31
CA SER A 232 -6.20 14.66 -1.04
C SER A 232 -5.17 15.71 -1.46
N ASN A 233 -5.48 16.47 -2.51
CA ASN A 233 -4.60 17.49 -3.09
C ASN A 233 -3.24 16.92 -3.53
N VAL A 234 -3.27 15.73 -4.14
CA VAL A 234 -2.10 15.03 -4.65
C VAL A 234 -2.22 14.77 -6.15
N THR A 235 -1.10 14.88 -6.85
CA THR A 235 -0.92 14.37 -8.21
C THR A 235 0.13 13.28 -8.18
N CYS A 236 -0.02 12.25 -9.02
CA CYS A 236 0.98 11.19 -9.09
C CYS A 236 1.36 10.80 -10.51
N SER A 237 2.57 10.24 -10.59
CA SER A 237 3.07 9.49 -11.73
C SER A 237 3.57 8.13 -11.24
N LEU A 238 2.92 7.08 -11.70
CA LEU A 238 3.16 5.68 -11.39
C LEU A 238 3.70 5.02 -12.65
N VAL A 239 4.92 4.51 -12.61
CA VAL A 239 5.55 3.83 -13.75
C VAL A 239 5.97 2.44 -13.32
N TYR A 240 5.50 1.44 -14.05
CA TYR A 240 5.93 0.06 -13.88
C TYR A 240 6.95 -0.27 -14.97
N SER A 241 8.14 -0.67 -14.56
CA SER A 241 9.18 -1.23 -15.42
C SER A 241 9.41 -2.68 -15.00
N GLY A 242 8.69 -3.58 -15.65
CA GLY A 242 8.91 -5.01 -15.54
C GLY A 242 8.68 -5.66 -16.91
N THR A 243 9.40 -6.74 -17.16
CA THR A 243 9.19 -7.59 -18.33
C THR A 243 8.98 -9.01 -17.83
N ASP A 244 8.26 -9.83 -18.60
CA ASP A 244 7.93 -11.22 -18.23
C ASP A 244 9.19 -12.10 -18.04
N LEU A 245 10.35 -11.65 -18.57
CA LEU A 245 11.64 -12.32 -18.46
C LEU A 245 12.45 -11.94 -17.21
N GLN A 246 12.03 -10.91 -16.47
CA GLN A 246 12.71 -10.45 -15.27
C GLN A 246 11.99 -10.96 -14.02
N ARG A 247 12.71 -11.68 -13.17
CA ARG A 247 12.21 -12.18 -11.88
C ARG A 247 11.77 -11.06 -10.92
N ASN A 248 12.20 -9.82 -11.17
CA ASN A 248 11.82 -8.66 -10.38
C ASN A 248 11.28 -7.57 -11.31
N GLY A 249 10.12 -7.01 -10.98
CA GLY A 249 9.61 -5.77 -11.55
C GLY A 249 9.91 -4.59 -10.62
N LEU A 250 9.94 -3.37 -11.18
CA LEU A 250 10.10 -2.14 -10.42
C LEU A 250 8.90 -1.23 -10.63
N ILE A 251 8.34 -0.71 -9.55
CA ILE A 251 7.32 0.35 -9.60
C ILE A 251 7.92 1.62 -9.02
N GLN A 252 7.96 2.65 -9.85
CA GLN A 252 8.36 4.00 -9.51
C GLN A 252 7.10 4.82 -9.21
N MET A 253 7.05 5.42 -8.02
CA MET A 253 5.94 6.24 -7.56
C MET A 253 6.46 7.65 -7.28
N ASN A 254 5.99 8.61 -8.07
CA ASN A 254 6.15 10.03 -7.82
C ASN A 254 4.82 10.57 -7.30
N LEU A 255 4.81 11.13 -6.09
CA LEU A 255 3.63 11.77 -5.51
C LEU A 255 3.96 13.22 -5.18
N THR A 256 3.18 14.16 -5.72
CA THR A 256 3.29 15.59 -5.39
C THR A 256 2.06 16.01 -4.62
N ALA A 257 2.24 16.33 -3.33
CA ALA A 257 1.20 16.89 -2.47
C ALA A 257 1.27 18.41 -2.49
N SER A 258 0.12 19.07 -2.59
CA SER A 258 0.03 20.53 -2.65
C SER A 258 -0.99 21.07 -1.65
N ASP A 259 -0.72 22.24 -1.10
CA ASP A 259 -1.69 22.99 -0.32
C ASP A 259 -2.40 24.02 -1.23
N PRO A 260 -3.73 23.92 -1.44
CA PRO A 260 -4.46 24.85 -2.30
C PRO A 260 -4.59 26.27 -1.71
N GLY A 261 -4.42 26.45 -0.40
CA GLY A 261 -4.49 27.75 0.26
C GLY A 261 -3.22 28.57 0.11
N THR A 262 -2.05 27.93 0.19
CA THR A 262 -0.74 28.62 0.11
C THR A 262 -0.01 28.41 -1.22
N GLY A 263 -0.39 27.40 -2.00
CA GLY A 263 0.29 27.00 -3.23
C GLY A 263 1.59 26.23 -3.01
N GLU A 264 1.94 25.89 -1.75
CA GLU A 264 3.11 25.08 -1.44
C GLU A 264 2.95 23.66 -2.00
N SER A 265 4.05 23.06 -2.46
CA SER A 265 4.07 21.66 -2.89
C SER A 265 5.31 20.91 -2.42
N VAL A 266 5.12 19.62 -2.14
CA VAL A 266 6.18 18.66 -1.78
C VAL A 266 6.09 17.48 -2.72
N ARG A 267 7.23 17.07 -3.30
CA ARG A 267 7.33 15.88 -4.15
C ARG A 267 8.11 14.78 -3.44
N LEU A 268 7.49 13.60 -3.37
CA LEU A 268 8.08 12.38 -2.85
C LEU A 268 8.32 11.39 -3.99
N TYR A 269 9.49 10.77 -4.00
CA TYR A 269 9.85 9.68 -4.89
C TYR A 269 10.03 8.39 -4.09
N HIS A 270 9.47 7.29 -4.57
CA HIS A 270 9.64 5.98 -3.95
C HIS A 270 9.63 4.87 -4.98
N GLU A 271 10.43 3.84 -4.71
CA GLU A 271 10.57 2.67 -5.55
C GLU A 271 10.19 1.41 -4.78
N VAL A 272 9.46 0.52 -5.43
CA VAL A 272 9.04 -0.75 -4.86
C VAL A 272 9.36 -1.87 -5.84
N HIS A 273 10.13 -2.84 -5.37
CA HIS A 273 10.35 -4.07 -6.11
C HIS A 273 9.14 -4.99 -5.95
N VAL A 274 8.76 -5.61 -7.06
CA VAL A 274 7.72 -6.65 -7.17
C VAL A 274 8.39 -7.96 -7.51
N ASP A 275 8.05 -9.02 -6.79
CA ASP A 275 8.53 -10.38 -7.09
C ASP A 275 7.69 -11.00 -8.21
N ASN A 276 8.33 -11.29 -9.34
CA ASN A 276 7.76 -11.95 -10.51
C ASN A 276 8.24 -13.42 -10.60
N ALA A 277 8.50 -14.08 -9.47
CA ALA A 277 8.82 -15.51 -9.39
C ALA A 277 7.59 -16.36 -8.99
N PRO A 278 6.82 -16.89 -9.96
CA PRO A 278 5.62 -17.68 -9.71
C PRO A 278 5.85 -19.12 -9.21
#